data_AF-A0A523QK12-F1
#
_entry.id   AF-A0A523QK12-F1
#
_cell.length_a   1.000
_cell.length_b   1.000
_cell.length_c   1.000
_cell.angle_alpha   90.00
_cell.angle_beta   90.00
_cell.angle_gamma   90.00
#
_symmetry.space_group_name_H-M   'P 1'
#
loop_
_entity.id
_entity.type
_entity.pdbx_description
1 polymer ?
#
loop_
_entity_poly.entity_id
_entity_poly.type
_entity_poly.pdbx_seq_one_letter_code
_entity_poly.pdbx_strand_id
1 'polypeptide(L)'
;MIDRCQALWARKYILKKSSVEKGEAKRKGWFLSVGGSRGAKVFEGAILTVRYFFDALNVEYAGELIFRGIDGKGAIKEHPSALKEAFEAGQRLATTWQRRKKYMS
;
A
#
# COMPACT_ATOMS: atom_id res chain seq x y z
N MET A 1 -3.50 -13.88 2.74
CA MET A 1 -3.70 -13.13 4.00
C MET A 1 -4.60 -11.89 3.79
N ILE A 2 -5.66 -12.00 2.98
CA ILE A 2 -6.66 -10.92 2.78
C ILE A 2 -8.03 -11.36 3.31
N ASP A 3 -8.29 -12.66 3.38
CA ASP A 3 -9.57 -13.25 3.81
C ASP A 3 -10.01 -12.79 5.22
N ARG A 4 -9.06 -12.51 6.11
CA ARG A 4 -9.36 -12.05 7.47
C ARG A 4 -9.84 -10.59 7.53
N CYS A 5 -9.75 -9.84 6.44
CA CYS A 5 -10.26 -8.47 6.38
C CYS A 5 -11.76 -8.38 6.16
N GLN A 6 -12.44 -9.49 5.84
CA GLN A 6 -13.90 -9.53 5.75
C GLN A 6 -14.57 -9.10 7.05
N ALA A 7 -14.04 -9.51 8.21
CA ALA A 7 -14.56 -9.10 9.51
C ALA A 7 -14.40 -7.59 9.76
N LEU A 8 -13.26 -7.01 9.33
CA LEU A 8 -12.98 -5.58 9.46
C LEU A 8 -13.85 -4.76 8.50
N TRP A 9 -14.04 -5.25 7.27
CA TRP A 9 -14.96 -4.68 6.31
C TRP A 9 -16.40 -4.70 6.83
N ALA A 10 -16.88 -5.85 7.34
CA ALA A 10 -18.23 -5.97 7.89
C ALA A 10 -18.43 -5.04 9.09
N ARG A 11 -17.44 -4.97 9.98
CA ARG A 11 -17.47 -4.03 11.10
C ARG A 11 -17.58 -2.57 10.63
N LYS A 12 -16.87 -2.18 9.57
CA LYS A 12 -16.91 -0.81 9.01
C LYS A 12 -18.22 -0.53 8.27
N TYR A 13 -18.63 -1.41 7.36
CA TYR A 13 -19.69 -1.14 6.39
C TYR A 13 -21.06 -1.67 6.79
N ILE A 14 -21.13 -2.81 7.47
CA ILE A 14 -22.38 -3.42 7.94
C ILE A 14 -22.73 -2.88 9.33
N LEU A 15 -21.79 -2.96 10.27
CA LEU A 15 -22.03 -2.54 11.66
C LEU A 15 -21.85 -1.02 11.87
N LYS A 16 -21.33 -0.30 10.87
CA LYS A 16 -21.03 1.15 10.93
C LYS A 16 -20.11 1.55 12.10
N LYS A 17 -19.28 0.63 12.58
CA LYS A 17 -18.36 0.81 13.71
C LYS A 17 -16.91 0.92 13.23
N SER A 18 -16.59 1.96 12.46
CA SER A 18 -15.20 2.19 12.03
C SER A 18 -14.32 2.45 13.26
N SER A 19 -13.22 1.70 13.37
CA SER A 19 -12.29 1.75 14.51
C SER A 19 -11.41 3.02 14.57
N VAL A 20 -11.55 3.94 13.62
CA VAL A 20 -10.79 5.19 13.61
C VAL A 20 -11.56 6.20 14.43
N GLU A 21 -10.99 6.62 15.55
CA GLU A 21 -11.58 7.69 16.35
C GLU A 21 -11.60 8.99 15.54
N LYS A 22 -12.66 9.81 15.73
CA LYS A 22 -12.75 11.10 15.04
C LYS A 22 -11.55 11.96 15.44
N GLY A 23 -10.62 12.18 14.50
CA GLY A 23 -9.41 12.98 14.72
C GLY A 23 -8.10 12.19 14.58
N GLU A 24 -8.14 10.86 14.53
CA GLU A 24 -6.93 10.08 14.28
C GLU A 24 -6.49 10.15 12.82
N ALA A 25 -5.19 10.40 12.62
CA ALA A 25 -4.61 10.42 11.29
C ALA A 25 -4.65 9.02 10.65
N LYS A 26 -5.33 8.89 9.49
CA LYS A 26 -5.40 7.62 8.74
C LYS A 26 -4.01 7.06 8.48
N ARG A 27 -3.76 5.81 8.88
CA ARG A 27 -2.51 5.09 8.56
C ARG A 27 -2.28 5.12 7.05
N LYS A 28 -1.02 5.20 6.61
CA LYS A 28 -0.68 5.19 5.18
C LYS A 28 -0.10 3.84 4.77
N GLY A 29 -0.50 3.35 3.61
CA GLY A 29 -0.03 2.09 3.04
C GLY A 29 0.52 2.29 1.64
N TRP A 30 1.47 1.45 1.26
CA TRP A 30 2.08 1.40 -0.07
C TRP A 30 1.98 -0.01 -0.64
N PHE A 31 1.85 -0.11 -1.96
CA PHE A 31 1.93 -1.38 -2.68
C PHE A 31 3.28 -1.51 -3.39
N LEU A 32 4.02 -2.59 -3.15
CA LEU A 32 5.27 -2.90 -3.84
C LEU A 32 5.15 -4.27 -4.47
N SER A 33 5.39 -4.37 -5.78
CA SER A 33 5.25 -5.64 -6.50
C SER A 33 6.13 -5.73 -7.74
N VAL A 34 6.47 -6.96 -8.11
CA VAL A 34 7.17 -7.31 -9.34
C VAL A 34 6.36 -8.35 -10.10
N GLY A 35 6.46 -8.38 -11.42
CA GLY A 35 5.75 -9.34 -12.25
C GLY A 35 6.52 -9.65 -13.53
N GLY A 36 6.54 -10.93 -13.92
CA GLY A 36 7.29 -11.41 -15.09
C GLY A 36 6.73 -10.91 -16.43
N SER A 37 5.42 -10.62 -16.49
CA SER A 37 4.79 -10.12 -17.72
C SER A 37 5.11 -8.65 -17.99
N ARG A 38 5.26 -8.30 -19.28
CA ARG A 38 5.39 -6.91 -19.78
C ARG A 38 4.04 -6.27 -20.10
N GLY A 39 2.93 -6.99 -19.95
CA GLY A 39 1.59 -6.50 -20.25
C GLY A 39 1.24 -5.25 -19.46
N ALA A 40 0.64 -4.26 -20.13
CA ALA A 40 0.28 -2.98 -19.52
C ALA A 40 -0.64 -3.15 -18.29
N LYS A 41 -1.56 -4.12 -18.34
CA LYS A 41 -2.59 -4.36 -17.32
C LYS A 41 -2.21 -5.36 -16.22
N VAL A 42 -0.99 -5.90 -16.22
CA VAL A 42 -0.59 -7.01 -15.32
C VAL A 42 -0.82 -6.73 -13.83
N PHE A 43 -0.82 -5.47 -13.41
CA PHE A 43 -1.02 -5.08 -12.01
C PHE A 43 -2.41 -4.53 -11.67
N GLU A 44 -3.30 -4.25 -12.66
CA GLU A 44 -4.56 -3.55 -12.40
C GLU A 44 -5.41 -4.27 -11.34
N GLY A 45 -5.54 -5.59 -11.44
CA GLY A 45 -6.28 -6.40 -10.48
C GLY A 45 -5.64 -6.41 -9.09
N ALA A 46 -4.30 -6.46 -9.02
CA ALA A 46 -3.58 -6.44 -7.75
C ALA A 46 -3.70 -5.07 -7.05
N ILE A 47 -3.56 -3.97 -7.80
CA ILE A 47 -3.74 -2.60 -7.31
C ILE A 47 -5.14 -2.42 -6.75
N LEU A 48 -6.17 -2.84 -7.51
CA LEU A 48 -7.57 -2.74 -7.07
C LEU A 48 -7.81 -3.53 -5.78
N THR A 49 -7.25 -4.75 -5.70
CA THR A 49 -7.33 -5.61 -4.51
C THR A 49 -6.70 -4.92 -3.30
N VAL A 50 -5.51 -4.34 -3.44
CA VAL A 50 -4.82 -3.65 -2.34
C VAL A 50 -5.57 -2.39 -1.90
N ARG A 51 -6.18 -1.65 -2.83
CA ARG A 51 -7.03 -0.49 -2.51
C ARG A 51 -8.22 -0.89 -1.65
N TYR A 52 -8.95 -1.95 -2.01
CA TYR A 52 -10.06 -2.44 -1.19
C TYR A 52 -9.60 -2.98 0.16
N PHE A 53 -8.47 -3.69 0.19
CA PHE A 53 -7.86 -4.17 1.42
C PHE A 53 -7.50 -3.01 2.37
N PHE A 54 -6.83 -1.97 1.86
CA PHE A 54 -6.51 -0.79 2.66
C PHE A 54 -7.75 -0.04 3.14
N ASP A 55 -8.77 0.08 2.30
CA ASP A 55 -10.03 0.70 2.70
C ASP A 55 -10.68 -0.04 3.88
N ALA A 56 -10.75 -1.37 3.84
CA ALA A 56 -11.27 -2.19 4.94
C ALA A 56 -10.48 -1.98 6.26
N LEU A 57 -9.18 -1.64 6.17
CA LEU A 57 -8.29 -1.37 7.30
C LEU A 57 -8.25 0.09 7.74
N ASN A 58 -9.00 0.98 7.07
CA ASN A 58 -8.88 2.44 7.20
C ASN A 58 -7.44 2.94 6.98
N VAL A 59 -6.77 2.37 6.00
CA VAL A 59 -5.45 2.77 5.52
C VAL A 59 -5.62 3.60 4.26
N GLU A 60 -4.96 4.74 4.20
CA GLU A 60 -4.84 5.58 3.00
C GLU A 60 -3.88 4.92 2.02
N TYR A 61 -4.32 4.71 0.77
CA TYR A 61 -3.47 4.27 -0.32
C TYR A 61 -2.54 5.41 -0.75
N ALA A 62 -1.32 5.41 -0.25
CA ALA A 62 -0.39 6.52 -0.40
C ALA A 62 0.52 6.41 -1.64
N GLY A 63 0.59 5.23 -2.26
CA GLY A 63 1.36 5.03 -3.47
C GLY A 63 1.62 3.57 -3.80
N GLU A 64 2.26 3.36 -4.94
CA GLU A 64 2.66 2.04 -5.43
C GLU A 64 3.98 2.13 -6.19
N LEU A 65 4.73 1.03 -6.18
CA LEU A 65 5.86 0.78 -7.05
C LEU A 65 5.68 -0.61 -7.68
N ILE A 66 5.63 -0.63 -9.01
CA ILE A 66 5.37 -1.85 -9.78
C ILE A 66 6.41 -1.99 -10.89
N PHE A 67 7.05 -3.16 -10.94
CA PHE A 67 8.09 -3.44 -11.94
C PHE A 67 7.65 -4.62 -12.82
N ARG A 68 7.50 -4.36 -14.12
CA ARG A 68 7.12 -5.35 -15.14
C ARG A 68 8.35 -6.02 -15.73
N GLY A 69 8.21 -7.24 -16.26
CA GLY A 69 9.32 -7.97 -16.88
C GLY A 69 10.32 -8.57 -15.90
N ILE A 70 9.96 -8.72 -14.63
CA ILE A 70 10.83 -9.27 -13.57
C ILE A 70 10.31 -10.66 -13.21
N ASP A 71 10.94 -11.70 -13.76
CA ASP A 71 10.51 -13.10 -13.60
C ASP A 71 11.51 -13.92 -12.78
N GLY A 72 12.80 -13.72 -13.04
CA GLY A 72 13.88 -14.43 -12.35
C GLY A 72 14.07 -14.02 -10.89
N LYS A 73 14.43 -14.99 -10.04
CA LYS A 73 14.82 -14.74 -8.65
C LYS A 73 15.98 -13.75 -8.62
N GLY A 74 15.77 -12.62 -7.94
CA GLY A 74 16.79 -11.57 -7.81
C GLY A 74 16.96 -10.68 -9.03
N ALA A 75 16.24 -10.89 -10.14
CA ALA A 75 16.35 -10.09 -11.35
C ALA A 75 16.08 -8.59 -11.12
N ILE A 76 15.27 -8.26 -10.11
CA ILE A 76 15.02 -6.87 -9.68
C ILE A 76 16.29 -6.11 -9.28
N LYS A 77 17.36 -6.82 -8.86
CA LYS A 77 18.64 -6.20 -8.47
C LYS A 77 19.34 -5.51 -9.65
N GLU A 78 19.10 -5.99 -10.87
CA GLU A 78 19.65 -5.42 -12.10
C GLU A 78 18.80 -4.25 -12.64
N HIS A 79 17.64 -3.97 -12.03
CA HIS A 79 16.79 -2.87 -12.47
C HIS A 79 17.43 -1.52 -12.08
N PRO A 80 17.73 -0.64 -13.04
CA PRO A 80 18.63 0.49 -12.85
C PRO A 80 18.15 1.50 -11.80
N SER A 81 16.84 1.61 -11.60
CA SER A 81 16.23 2.58 -10.68
C SER A 81 15.49 1.96 -9.50
N ALA A 82 15.32 0.63 -9.43
CA ALA A 82 14.35 0.03 -8.51
C ALA A 82 14.69 0.30 -7.03
N LEU A 83 15.98 0.18 -6.68
CA LEU A 83 16.44 0.45 -5.31
C LEU A 83 16.26 1.92 -4.93
N LYS A 84 16.59 2.84 -5.86
CA LYS A 84 16.44 4.28 -5.66
C LYS A 84 14.97 4.66 -5.47
N GLU A 85 14.10 4.20 -6.35
CA GLU A 85 12.66 4.46 -6.27
C GLU A 85 12.04 3.92 -4.98
N ALA A 86 12.41 2.70 -4.57
CA ALA A 86 11.97 2.10 -3.31
C ALA A 86 12.44 2.88 -2.09
N PHE A 87 13.70 3.34 -2.09
CA PHE A 87 14.25 4.16 -1.02
C PHE A 87 13.51 5.50 -0.90
N GLU A 88 13.30 6.21 -2.00
CA GLU A 88 12.57 7.47 -2.03
C GLU A 88 11.10 7.30 -1.61
N ALA A 89 10.45 6.20 -2.01
CA ALA A 89 9.10 5.87 -1.55
C ALA A 89 9.06 5.67 -0.03
N GLY A 90 10.04 4.97 0.53
CA GLY A 90 10.21 4.80 1.97
C GLY A 90 10.38 6.14 2.70
N GLN A 91 11.23 7.03 2.17
CA GLN A 91 11.41 8.38 2.73
C GLN A 91 10.12 9.19 2.72
N ARG A 92 9.36 9.19 1.63
CA ARG A 92 8.06 9.88 1.54
C ARG A 92 7.07 9.37 2.59
N LEU A 93 7.02 8.05 2.79
CA LEU A 93 6.17 7.43 3.81
C LEU A 93 6.58 7.84 5.23
N ALA A 94 7.89 7.82 5.52
CA ALA A 94 8.44 8.17 6.84
C ALA A 94 8.29 9.66 7.18
N THR A 95 8.60 10.57 6.24
CA THR A 95 8.47 12.02 6.48
C THR A 95 7.03 12.43 6.73
N THR A 96 6.09 11.81 6.01
CA THR A 96 4.67 12.01 6.27
C THR A 96 4.25 11.56 7.67
N TRP A 97 4.92 10.52 8.20
CA TRP A 97 4.71 10.03 9.56
C TRP A 97 5.30 10.97 10.62
N GLN A 98 6.52 11.49 10.39
CA GLN A 98 7.20 12.41 11.32
C GLN A 98 6.48 13.76 11.45
N ARG A 99 5.98 14.34 10.35
CA ARG A 99 5.16 15.56 10.42
C ARG A 99 3.93 15.35 11.31
N ARG A 100 3.28 14.18 11.26
CA ARG A 100 2.09 13.89 12.07
C ARG A 100 2.38 13.77 13.57
N LYS A 101 3.49 13.14 13.98
CA LYS A 101 3.89 13.07 15.40
C LYS A 101 4.04 14.45 16.04
N LYS A 102 4.53 15.43 15.28
CA LYS A 102 4.79 16.79 15.77
C LYS A 102 3.52 17.62 16.03
N TYR A 103 2.39 17.30 15.41
CA TYR A 103 1.13 18.04 15.56
C TYR A 103 0.11 17.35 16.48
N MET A 104 0.47 16.21 17.06
CA MET A 104 -0.38 15.46 18.02
C MET A 104 0.27 15.37 19.42
N SER A 105 1.31 16.17 19.68
CA SER A 105 1.89 16.46 21.00
C SER A 105 1.57 17.89 21.40
#